data_AF-A0AAJ3YXM9-F1
#
_entry.id   AF-A0AAJ3YXM9-F1
#
_cell.length_a   1.000
_cell.length_b   1.000
_cell.length_c   1.000
_cell.angle_alpha   90.00
_cell.angle_beta   90.00
_cell.angle_gamma   90.00
#
_symmetry.space_group_name_H-M   'P 1'
#
loop_
_entity.id
_entity.type
_entity.pdbx_description
1 polymer ?
#
loop_
_entity_poly.entity_id
_entity_poly.type
_entity_poly.pdbx_seq_one_letter_code
_entity_poly.pdbx_strand_id
1 'polypeptide(L)'
;MDNLSRAQNKENEIKIENLKGTFSGFEKHSLDTEKELKSTIDQLTDLMNYHINNKSNPHNVTSEQVTIISDPSPFQDASYSGDNYPMGISTFHLSSGSTGYPSSYGECLNVKTTKYRFAQLFFHAGNRDDPRIYLRHWYPSTGWTEFITVPSSSDLDSALAAAKAYTDDHANNKENPHSVTKAQVGLGNVDNIQQAAKSDFDKHDSDNTRHITSDERKKWSAAQLFKITADSGTQKINLTSGTFYDALKDVGTVSFFGTNAVTDSPSKSSLRGMQLVGQAGIGMGYAADASGSAWWFYYNGNQTAINWIPIESTTGAQARVDVHAKNTTIHVTQSEKDKWNAGQLSKITNDAGGVFVSIGDTDDFYTKIVQSGKRFGTFYSTGKPTNAPTSLSTRGFFHFTVEDSEGKGTYGYVVAIDYRNNMYTNYLDPTLGWQGWSRVLSDTDLSPSWNNVTLINGVKQDANYPLKFSISNNILWLRGTFGTLPAIGTSVAKFTNKPTQLIDFVVPTIGSYGTARFAFTTDGDLRFDGMMANDNASVTRVSFNVGIPLW
;
A
#
# COMPACT_ATOMS: atom_id res chain seq x y z
N MET A 1 132.74 -7.60 162.03
CA MET A 1 133.22 -8.70 161.17
C MET A 1 133.44 -8.11 159.77
N ASP A 2 134.56 -7.47 159.46
CA ASP A 2 135.95 -7.94 159.49
C ASP A 2 136.15 -9.31 158.80
N ASN A 3 135.38 -10.32 159.21
CA ASN A 3 135.38 -11.61 158.51
C ASN A 3 134.60 -11.62 157.19
N LEU A 4 133.74 -10.62 156.91
CA LEU A 4 133.07 -10.51 155.60
C LEU A 4 134.06 -10.22 154.44
N SER A 5 135.19 -9.54 154.69
CA SER A 5 136.08 -9.04 153.63
C SER A 5 136.99 -10.12 153.01
N ARG A 6 137.48 -11.10 153.80
CA ARG A 6 138.29 -12.21 153.25
C ARG A 6 137.46 -13.26 152.53
N ALA A 7 136.27 -13.54 153.05
CA ALA A 7 135.30 -14.41 152.40
C ALA A 7 134.97 -13.89 150.99
N GLN A 8 134.83 -12.56 150.84
CA GLN A 8 134.54 -11.92 149.57
C GLN A 8 135.66 -12.10 148.52
N ASN A 9 136.94 -12.02 148.90
CA ASN A 9 138.05 -12.16 147.94
C ASN A 9 138.28 -13.60 147.49
N LYS A 10 138.14 -14.57 148.41
CA LYS A 10 138.24 -15.99 148.05
C LYS A 10 137.06 -16.42 147.16
N GLU A 11 135.89 -15.83 147.38
CA GLU A 11 134.75 -15.95 146.47
C GLU A 11 135.03 -15.29 145.10
N ASN A 12 135.74 -14.17 145.06
CA ASN A 12 136.11 -13.49 143.81
C ASN A 12 137.17 -14.25 142.99
N GLU A 13 138.18 -14.87 143.60
CA GLU A 13 139.13 -15.73 142.88
C GLU A 13 138.47 -16.98 142.31
N ILE A 14 137.58 -17.62 143.09
CA ILE A 14 136.73 -18.72 142.60
C ILE A 14 135.84 -18.22 141.44
N LYS A 15 135.28 -17.01 141.52
CA LYS A 15 134.54 -16.40 140.40
C LYS A 15 135.44 -16.18 139.18
N ILE A 16 136.69 -15.73 139.33
CA ILE A 16 137.61 -15.51 138.20
C ILE A 16 138.04 -16.83 137.55
N GLU A 17 138.33 -17.87 138.33
CA GLU A 17 138.68 -19.18 137.77
C GLU A 17 137.48 -19.83 137.08
N ASN A 18 136.29 -19.74 137.68
CA ASN A 18 135.03 -20.10 137.01
C ASN A 18 134.86 -19.31 135.72
N LEU A 19 135.12 -18.00 135.71
CA LEU A 19 135.04 -17.17 134.50
C LEU A 19 136.05 -17.60 133.43
N LYS A 20 137.29 -17.99 133.77
CA LYS A 20 138.26 -18.54 132.81
C LYS A 20 137.82 -19.89 132.24
N GLY A 21 137.30 -20.78 133.09
CA GLY A 21 136.70 -22.04 132.66
C GLY A 21 135.50 -21.81 131.74
N THR A 22 134.66 -20.83 132.06
CA THR A 22 133.52 -20.42 131.21
C THR A 22 134.03 -19.85 129.88
N PHE A 23 135.10 -19.05 129.90
CA PHE A 23 135.68 -18.44 128.69
C PHE A 23 136.33 -19.49 127.77
N SER A 24 137.09 -20.44 128.31
CA SER A 24 137.64 -21.56 127.53
C SER A 24 136.53 -22.46 126.95
N GLY A 25 135.46 -22.68 127.72
CA GLY A 25 134.26 -23.35 127.23
C GLY A 25 133.59 -22.57 126.09
N PHE A 26 133.56 -21.23 126.19
CA PHE A 26 133.01 -20.36 125.16
C PHE A 26 133.87 -20.36 123.88
N GLU A 27 135.20 -20.32 123.99
CA GLU A 27 136.10 -20.44 122.84
C GLU A 27 135.95 -21.79 122.14
N LYS A 28 135.89 -22.90 122.90
CA LYS A 28 135.65 -24.22 122.32
C LYS A 28 134.29 -24.30 121.64
N HIS A 29 133.22 -23.83 122.29
CA HIS A 29 131.89 -23.78 121.69
C HIS A 29 131.88 -22.92 120.42
N SER A 30 132.56 -21.77 120.42
CA SER A 30 132.66 -20.90 119.25
C SER A 30 133.37 -21.59 118.10
N LEU A 31 134.47 -22.31 118.35
CA LEU A 31 135.20 -23.08 117.33
C LEU A 31 134.38 -24.26 116.80
N ASP A 32 133.69 -24.99 117.67
CA ASP A 32 132.82 -26.11 117.27
C ASP A 32 131.63 -25.58 116.44
N THR A 33 131.04 -24.46 116.84
CA THR A 33 129.97 -23.78 116.08
C THR A 33 130.49 -23.32 114.72
N GLU A 34 131.68 -22.73 114.66
CA GLU A 34 132.29 -22.28 113.40
C GLU A 34 132.55 -23.47 112.47
N LYS A 35 133.00 -24.60 113.01
CA LYS A 35 133.23 -25.84 112.26
C LYS A 35 131.91 -26.44 111.73
N GLU A 36 130.85 -26.46 112.53
CA GLU A 36 129.52 -26.89 112.08
C GLU A 36 128.92 -25.93 111.04
N LEU A 37 129.06 -24.62 111.23
CA LEU A 37 128.60 -23.63 110.26
C LEU A 37 129.32 -23.84 108.92
N LYS A 38 130.64 -24.04 108.95
CA LYS A 38 131.43 -24.26 107.75
C LYS A 38 130.99 -25.54 107.03
N SER A 39 130.79 -26.64 107.76
CA SER A 39 130.26 -27.88 107.20
C SER A 39 128.87 -27.69 106.57
N THR A 40 128.01 -26.86 107.18
CA THR A 40 126.65 -26.62 106.68
C THR A 40 126.67 -25.71 105.44
N ILE A 41 127.55 -24.70 105.43
CA ILE A 41 127.76 -23.82 104.29
C ILE A 41 128.30 -24.61 103.09
N ASP A 42 129.24 -25.53 103.31
CA ASP A 42 129.77 -26.40 102.26
C ASP A 42 128.64 -27.27 101.67
N GLN A 43 127.82 -27.91 102.51
CA GLN A 43 126.65 -28.69 102.05
C GLN A 43 125.63 -27.85 101.27
N LEU A 44 125.30 -26.64 101.75
CA LEU A 44 124.35 -25.75 101.06
C LEU A 44 124.90 -25.30 99.71
N THR A 45 126.21 -25.02 99.66
CA THR A 45 126.89 -24.62 98.42
C THR A 45 126.84 -25.75 97.39
N ASP A 46 127.07 -26.99 97.79
CA ASP A 46 126.93 -28.16 96.92
C ASP A 46 125.49 -28.33 96.40
N LEU A 47 124.48 -28.18 97.25
CA LEU A 47 123.06 -28.30 96.88
C LEU A 47 122.60 -27.20 95.92
N MET A 48 123.04 -25.97 96.15
CA MET A 48 122.69 -24.84 95.28
C MET A 48 123.41 -24.94 93.94
N ASN A 49 124.67 -25.37 93.93
CA ASN A 49 125.39 -25.68 92.69
C ASN A 49 124.75 -26.83 91.93
N TYR A 50 124.23 -27.86 92.61
CA TYR A 50 123.42 -28.89 91.97
C TYR A 50 122.15 -28.30 91.35
N HIS A 51 121.40 -27.46 92.06
CA HIS A 51 120.14 -26.89 91.56
C HIS A 51 120.33 -25.92 90.38
N ILE A 52 121.26 -24.96 90.49
CA ILE A 52 121.54 -23.99 89.42
C ILE A 52 122.01 -24.69 88.13
N ASN A 53 122.75 -25.79 88.27
CA ASN A 53 123.24 -26.55 87.13
C ASN A 53 122.28 -27.68 86.69
N ASN A 54 121.16 -27.90 87.41
CA ASN A 54 120.19 -28.90 87.05
C ASN A 54 119.30 -28.40 85.89
N LYS A 55 119.65 -28.79 84.67
CA LYS A 55 118.86 -28.54 83.45
C LYS A 55 117.73 -29.56 83.22
N SER A 56 117.42 -30.40 84.22
CA SER A 56 116.41 -31.45 84.09
C SER A 56 115.03 -30.90 84.47
N ASN A 57 114.12 -30.89 83.49
CA ASN A 57 112.74 -30.40 83.56
C ASN A 57 111.92 -31.01 84.71
N PRO A 58 111.46 -30.22 85.70
CA PRO A 58 110.85 -30.74 86.94
C PRO A 58 109.39 -31.24 86.79
N HIS A 59 108.76 -31.08 85.62
CA HIS A 59 107.36 -31.49 85.39
C HIS A 59 107.19 -32.53 84.28
N ASN A 60 108.28 -33.18 83.84
CA ASN A 60 108.28 -34.21 82.79
C ASN A 60 107.61 -33.78 81.46
N VAL A 61 107.50 -32.48 81.16
CA VAL A 61 107.05 -32.03 79.83
C VAL A 61 108.12 -32.36 78.82
N THR A 62 107.82 -33.22 77.84
CA THR A 62 108.80 -33.63 76.85
C THR A 62 108.80 -32.68 75.65
N SER A 63 109.90 -32.64 74.90
CA SER A 63 109.93 -31.96 73.60
C SER A 63 108.98 -32.58 72.57
N GLU A 64 108.41 -33.75 72.86
CA GLU A 64 107.32 -34.37 72.10
C GLU A 64 105.95 -33.74 72.42
N GLN A 65 105.81 -32.97 73.51
CA GLN A 65 104.57 -32.28 73.86
C GLN A 65 104.56 -30.82 73.37
N VAL A 66 105.67 -30.10 73.53
CA VAL A 66 105.83 -28.71 73.05
C VAL A 66 107.26 -28.50 72.54
N THR A 67 107.40 -27.99 71.32
CA THR A 67 108.73 -27.74 70.73
C THR A 67 108.76 -26.58 69.75
N ILE A 68 109.92 -25.94 69.62
CA ILE A 68 110.24 -25.06 68.50
C ILE A 68 111.09 -25.87 67.54
N ILE A 69 110.69 -25.96 66.28
CA ILE A 69 111.49 -26.66 65.27
C ILE A 69 112.74 -25.80 65.00
N SER A 70 113.87 -26.28 65.53
CA SER A 70 115.14 -25.54 65.55
C SER A 70 115.84 -25.47 64.19
N ASP A 71 115.63 -26.44 63.31
CA ASP A 71 116.00 -26.37 61.90
C ASP A 71 114.74 -26.39 61.02
N PRO A 72 114.20 -25.21 60.64
CA PRO A 72 112.96 -25.13 59.89
C PRO A 72 113.15 -25.35 58.37
N SER A 73 114.36 -25.63 57.89
CA SER A 73 114.70 -25.67 56.46
C SER A 73 113.83 -26.63 55.63
N PRO A 74 113.50 -27.86 56.10
CA PRO A 74 112.61 -28.77 55.36
C PRO A 74 111.15 -28.29 55.30
N PHE A 75 110.74 -27.43 56.23
CA PHE A 75 109.36 -27.01 56.44
C PHE A 75 108.99 -25.72 55.67
N GLN A 76 109.94 -25.17 54.91
CA GLN A 76 109.73 -23.95 54.10
C GLN A 76 108.84 -24.19 52.86
N ASP A 77 108.65 -25.45 52.45
CA ASP A 77 107.67 -25.83 51.44
C ASP A 77 106.40 -26.36 52.12
N ALA A 78 105.28 -25.70 51.89
CA ALA A 78 104.00 -26.08 52.49
C ALA A 78 103.51 -27.46 52.06
N SER A 79 104.05 -28.04 50.99
CA SER A 79 103.73 -29.41 50.56
C SER A 79 104.49 -30.48 51.35
N TYR A 80 105.47 -30.11 52.17
CA TYR A 80 106.26 -31.06 52.95
C TYR A 80 105.36 -31.95 53.81
N SER A 81 105.60 -33.27 53.73
CA SER A 81 104.68 -34.27 54.27
C SER A 81 104.39 -34.06 55.75
N GLY A 82 103.11 -34.02 56.12
CA GLY A 82 102.68 -33.88 57.51
C GLY A 82 103.15 -35.02 58.42
N ASP A 83 103.53 -36.17 57.85
CA ASP A 83 104.13 -37.29 58.58
C ASP A 83 105.48 -36.92 59.21
N ASN A 84 106.22 -35.98 58.60
CA ASN A 84 107.56 -35.56 59.03
C ASN A 84 107.55 -34.51 60.16
N TYR A 85 106.38 -34.00 60.55
CA TYR A 85 106.25 -33.06 61.65
C TYR A 85 106.25 -33.76 63.01
N PRO A 86 106.87 -33.17 64.04
CA PRO A 86 106.90 -33.75 65.38
C PRO A 86 105.49 -33.88 65.96
N MET A 87 105.30 -34.89 66.82
CA MET A 87 104.09 -34.98 67.64
C MET A 87 104.06 -33.80 68.64
N GLY A 88 102.86 -33.46 69.12
CA GLY A 88 102.63 -32.37 70.05
C GLY A 88 102.35 -31.03 69.35
N ILE A 89 102.59 -29.95 70.10
CA ILE A 89 102.50 -28.58 69.59
C ILE A 89 103.89 -28.17 69.11
N SER A 90 104.00 -27.77 67.86
CA SER A 90 105.25 -27.25 67.32
C SER A 90 105.07 -25.95 66.58
N THR A 91 106.08 -25.08 66.65
CA THR A 91 106.10 -23.82 65.90
C THR A 91 107.38 -23.66 65.10
N PHE A 92 107.25 -22.98 63.97
CA PHE A 92 108.39 -22.57 63.15
C PHE A 92 108.05 -21.33 62.33
N HIS A 93 109.08 -20.54 62.07
CA HIS A 93 108.98 -19.36 61.22
C HIS A 93 109.22 -19.73 59.75
N LEU A 94 108.59 -18.98 58.86
CA LEU A 94 108.88 -19.00 57.43
C LEU A 94 109.96 -17.98 57.08
N SER A 95 110.89 -18.41 56.24
CA SER A 95 112.00 -17.63 55.69
C SER A 95 111.67 -17.17 54.27
N SER A 96 112.38 -16.13 53.83
CA SER A 96 112.32 -15.62 52.46
C SER A 96 112.52 -16.74 51.45
N GLY A 97 111.48 -17.07 50.68
CA GLY A 97 111.50 -18.16 49.69
C GLY A 97 110.56 -19.33 49.99
N SER A 98 109.82 -19.29 51.11
CA SER A 98 108.80 -20.29 51.41
C SER A 98 107.70 -20.34 50.35
N THR A 99 107.25 -21.54 49.98
CA THR A 99 106.29 -21.78 48.89
C THR A 99 105.05 -22.52 49.38
N GLY A 100 103.90 -22.28 48.73
CA GLY A 100 102.64 -22.99 49.01
C GLY A 100 101.89 -22.55 50.28
N TYR A 101 102.42 -21.58 51.03
CA TYR A 101 101.74 -20.93 52.15
C TYR A 101 100.93 -19.70 51.66
N PRO A 102 99.96 -19.19 52.44
CA PRO A 102 99.20 -17.97 52.09
C PRO A 102 100.09 -16.74 51.89
N SER A 103 101.29 -16.75 52.49
CA SER A 103 102.33 -15.74 52.34
C SER A 103 103.71 -16.39 52.43
N SER A 104 104.71 -15.83 51.75
CA SER A 104 106.11 -16.27 51.81
C SER A 104 106.81 -15.97 53.14
N TYR A 105 106.16 -15.22 54.04
CA TYR A 105 106.61 -14.91 55.39
C TYR A 105 105.46 -15.05 56.39
N GLY A 106 105.75 -15.62 57.56
CA GLY A 106 104.80 -15.82 58.64
C GLY A 106 105.26 -16.85 59.66
N GLU A 107 104.35 -17.21 60.56
CA GLU A 107 104.56 -18.21 61.60
C GLU A 107 103.56 -19.36 61.40
N CYS A 108 104.05 -20.59 61.49
CA CYS A 108 103.21 -21.78 61.43
C CYS A 108 103.13 -22.42 62.81
N LEU A 109 101.90 -22.57 63.31
CA LEU A 109 101.61 -23.35 64.50
C LEU A 109 100.99 -24.68 64.10
N ASN A 110 101.63 -25.75 64.53
CA ASN A 110 101.21 -27.12 64.29
C ASN A 110 100.65 -27.71 65.57
N VAL A 111 99.49 -28.36 65.45
CA VAL A 111 98.91 -29.15 66.52
C VAL A 111 98.71 -30.57 66.02
N LYS A 112 99.60 -31.48 66.45
CA LYS A 112 99.61 -32.87 66.01
C LYS A 112 99.46 -33.80 67.21
N THR A 113 98.28 -34.37 67.40
CA THR A 113 98.01 -35.27 68.53
C THR A 113 98.21 -36.73 68.17
N THR A 114 97.94 -37.10 66.92
CA THR A 114 98.21 -38.43 66.38
C THR A 114 98.61 -38.31 64.90
N LYS A 115 99.06 -39.41 64.28
CA LYS A 115 99.32 -39.46 62.83
C LYS A 115 98.12 -39.00 61.97
N TYR A 116 96.90 -39.17 62.46
CA TYR A 116 95.66 -38.85 61.74
C TYR A 116 95.03 -37.51 62.14
N ARG A 117 95.57 -36.85 63.17
CA ARG A 117 95.01 -35.61 63.73
C ARG A 117 96.10 -34.55 63.72
N PHE A 118 96.19 -33.87 62.58
CA PHE A 118 97.13 -32.78 62.38
C PHE A 118 96.44 -31.59 61.70
N ALA A 119 96.44 -30.46 62.42
CA ALA A 119 96.04 -29.15 61.92
C ALA A 119 97.24 -28.19 61.93
N GLN A 120 97.33 -27.36 60.91
CA GLN A 120 98.29 -26.27 60.84
C GLN A 120 97.55 -24.94 60.72
N LEU A 121 97.91 -24.03 61.61
CA LEU A 121 97.52 -22.63 61.54
C LEU A 121 98.67 -21.82 60.99
N PHE A 122 98.34 -20.93 60.06
CA PHE A 122 99.26 -19.96 59.51
C PHE A 122 98.87 -18.56 59.97
N PHE A 123 99.85 -17.86 60.51
CA PHE A 123 99.76 -16.47 60.91
C PHE A 123 100.67 -15.64 60.01
N HIS A 124 100.14 -14.54 59.49
CA HIS A 124 100.97 -13.56 58.79
C HIS A 124 102.06 -12.98 59.71
N ALA A 125 103.17 -12.56 59.11
CA ALA A 125 104.19 -11.81 59.83
C ALA A 125 103.57 -10.54 60.43
N GLY A 126 103.97 -10.20 61.67
CA GLY A 126 103.36 -9.11 62.44
C GLY A 126 103.47 -7.71 61.82
N ASN A 127 104.23 -7.55 60.73
CA ASN A 127 104.39 -6.30 59.98
C ASN A 127 103.48 -6.17 58.75
N ARG A 128 102.59 -7.14 58.48
CA ARG A 128 101.78 -7.20 57.25
C ARG A 128 100.39 -6.57 57.37
N ASP A 129 100.01 -6.06 58.55
CA ASP A 129 98.68 -5.46 58.84
C ASP A 129 97.49 -6.30 58.31
N ASP A 130 97.67 -7.62 58.22
CA ASP A 130 96.66 -8.57 57.77
C ASP A 130 96.38 -9.54 58.93
N PRO A 131 95.29 -9.32 59.69
CA PRO A 131 94.98 -10.11 60.88
C PRO A 131 94.38 -11.48 60.55
N ARG A 132 94.24 -11.82 59.25
CA ARG A 132 93.60 -13.07 58.84
C ARG A 132 94.45 -14.26 59.25
N ILE A 133 93.77 -15.24 59.82
CA ILE A 133 94.33 -16.53 60.20
C ILE A 133 93.88 -17.55 59.16
N TYR A 134 94.82 -18.41 58.77
CA TYR A 134 94.54 -19.49 57.83
C TYR A 134 94.68 -20.83 58.53
N LEU A 135 93.81 -21.76 58.19
CA LEU A 135 93.79 -23.11 58.74
C LEU A 135 93.88 -24.12 57.59
N ARG A 136 94.59 -25.22 57.81
CA ARG A 136 94.52 -26.41 56.97
C ARG A 136 94.76 -27.68 57.78
N HIS A 137 94.46 -28.83 57.19
CA HIS A 137 94.62 -30.15 57.81
C HIS A 137 95.51 -31.06 56.97
N TRP A 138 96.19 -32.01 57.64
CA TRP A 138 96.91 -33.10 56.99
C TRP A 138 96.22 -34.44 57.18
N TYR A 139 96.10 -35.19 56.09
CA TYR A 139 95.61 -36.57 56.09
C TYR A 139 96.65 -37.49 55.44
N PRO A 140 97.09 -38.59 56.10
CA PRO A 140 98.11 -39.49 55.54
C PRO A 140 97.77 -40.10 54.17
N SER A 141 96.49 -40.21 53.82
CA SER A 141 96.02 -40.79 52.56
C SER A 141 95.96 -39.80 51.39
N THR A 142 95.78 -38.51 51.67
CA THR A 142 95.48 -37.50 50.62
C THR A 142 96.39 -36.27 50.68
N GLY A 143 97.14 -36.09 51.75
CA GLY A 143 98.03 -34.95 51.95
C GLY A 143 97.34 -33.74 52.61
N TRP A 144 97.88 -32.55 52.32
CA TRP A 144 97.39 -31.27 52.85
C TRP A 144 96.10 -30.82 52.16
N THR A 145 95.17 -30.28 52.93
CA THR A 145 94.06 -29.49 52.36
C THR A 145 94.55 -28.10 51.95
N GLU A 146 93.79 -27.46 51.07
CA GLU A 146 93.91 -26.02 50.81
C GLU A 146 93.76 -25.21 52.11
N PHE A 147 94.36 -24.02 52.12
CA PHE A 147 94.20 -23.08 53.22
C PHE A 147 92.83 -22.43 53.19
N ILE A 148 92.10 -22.54 54.29
CA ILE A 148 90.85 -21.80 54.51
C ILE A 148 91.13 -20.54 55.34
N THR A 149 90.54 -19.41 54.94
CA THR A 149 90.63 -18.15 55.68
C THR A 149 89.54 -18.13 56.75
N VAL A 150 89.91 -17.76 57.98
CA VAL A 150 88.92 -17.40 59.01
C VAL A 150 88.50 -15.94 58.75
N PRO A 151 87.23 -15.66 58.40
CA PRO A 151 86.81 -14.32 58.01
C PRO A 151 86.89 -13.34 59.19
N SER A 152 87.25 -12.10 58.88
CA SER A 152 87.21 -10.98 59.83
C SER A 152 85.81 -10.36 59.91
N SER A 153 85.55 -9.53 60.93
CA SER A 153 84.30 -8.74 61.00
C SER A 153 84.13 -7.83 59.79
N SER A 154 85.21 -7.23 59.27
CA SER A 154 85.17 -6.38 58.07
C SER A 154 84.76 -7.12 56.80
N ASP A 155 85.13 -8.40 56.68
CA ASP A 155 84.73 -9.23 55.54
C ASP A 155 83.21 -9.49 55.58
N LEU A 156 82.65 -9.70 56.77
CA LEU A 156 81.21 -9.90 56.98
C LEU A 156 80.41 -8.61 56.77
N ASP A 157 80.89 -7.47 57.27
CA ASP A 157 80.20 -6.18 57.13
C ASP A 157 80.09 -5.75 55.67
N SER A 158 81.14 -5.98 54.88
CA SER A 158 81.15 -5.68 53.45
C SER A 158 80.11 -6.51 52.69
N ALA A 159 80.00 -7.80 53.01
CA ALA A 159 79.00 -8.68 52.41
C ALA A 159 77.57 -8.27 52.80
N LEU A 160 77.36 -7.88 54.06
CA LEU A 160 76.06 -7.42 54.55
C LEU A 160 75.61 -6.11 53.87
N ALA A 161 76.52 -5.15 53.69
CA ALA A 161 76.24 -3.88 53.02
C ALA A 161 75.77 -4.10 51.56
N ALA A 162 76.44 -4.98 50.82
CA ALA A 162 76.08 -5.30 49.44
C ALA A 162 74.68 -5.93 49.32
N ALA A 163 74.34 -6.86 50.22
CA ALA A 163 73.02 -7.49 50.24
C ALA A 163 71.90 -6.49 50.55
N LYS A 164 72.15 -5.55 51.48
CA LYS A 164 71.20 -4.51 51.83
C LYS A 164 70.93 -3.56 50.65
N ALA A 165 71.96 -3.12 49.93
CA ALA A 165 71.79 -2.24 48.77
C ALA A 165 70.88 -2.85 47.69
N TYR A 166 71.12 -4.13 47.35
CA TYR A 166 70.30 -4.84 46.36
C TYR A 166 68.81 -4.92 46.76
N THR A 167 68.53 -5.21 48.03
CA THR A 167 67.14 -5.33 48.51
C THR A 167 66.43 -3.98 48.55
N ASP A 168 67.12 -2.91 48.94
CA ASP A 168 66.57 -1.56 48.93
C ASP A 168 66.26 -1.09 47.49
N ASP A 169 67.12 -1.41 46.50
CA ASP A 169 66.88 -1.11 45.08
C ASP A 169 65.65 -1.85 44.54
N HIS A 170 65.52 -3.15 44.85
CA HIS A 170 64.36 -3.93 44.43
C HIS A 170 63.06 -3.40 45.05
N ALA A 171 63.06 -3.07 46.35
CA ALA A 171 61.89 -2.56 47.06
C ALA A 171 61.42 -1.18 46.55
N ASN A 172 62.33 -0.35 46.06
CA ASN A 172 62.01 0.98 45.54
C ASN A 172 61.64 1.00 44.04
N ASN A 173 61.75 -0.13 43.35
CA ASN A 173 61.44 -0.21 41.93
C ASN A 173 59.91 -0.17 41.70
N LYS A 174 59.43 0.94 41.14
CA LYS A 174 58.01 1.17 40.77
C LYS A 174 57.71 0.87 39.31
N GLU A 175 58.73 0.50 38.53
CA GLU A 175 58.49 -0.06 37.21
C GLU A 175 57.82 -1.42 37.35
N ASN A 176 57.59 -2.07 36.22
CA ASN A 176 57.14 -3.46 36.18
C ASN A 176 58.32 -4.41 35.95
N PRO A 177 59.21 -4.65 36.95
CA PRO A 177 60.38 -5.50 36.77
C PRO A 177 60.01 -6.98 36.57
N HIS A 178 58.79 -7.36 36.96
CA HIS A 178 58.25 -8.70 36.80
C HIS A 178 57.47 -8.90 35.50
N SER A 179 57.41 -7.86 34.64
CA SER A 179 56.68 -7.88 33.37
C SER A 179 55.22 -8.35 33.51
N VAL A 180 54.53 -8.00 34.61
CA VAL A 180 53.12 -8.33 34.81
C VAL A 180 52.24 -7.73 33.70
N THR A 181 51.35 -8.53 33.14
CA THR A 181 50.49 -8.18 32.01
C THR A 181 49.08 -7.81 32.48
N LYS A 182 48.32 -7.09 31.63
CA LYS A 182 46.90 -6.77 31.91
C LYS A 182 46.06 -8.01 32.22
N ALA A 183 46.35 -9.13 31.58
CA ALA A 183 45.65 -10.39 31.82
C ALA A 183 45.90 -10.91 33.24
N GLN A 184 47.14 -10.82 33.74
CA GLN A 184 47.50 -11.29 35.09
C GLN A 184 46.83 -10.50 36.21
N VAL A 185 46.43 -9.25 35.97
CA VAL A 185 45.68 -8.41 36.94
C VAL A 185 44.17 -8.36 36.66
N GLY A 186 43.65 -9.20 35.76
CA GLY A 186 42.22 -9.30 35.45
C GLY A 186 41.66 -8.20 34.54
N LEU A 187 42.51 -7.40 33.90
CA LEU A 187 42.14 -6.28 33.03
C LEU A 187 42.30 -6.60 31.53
N GLY A 188 42.32 -7.88 31.17
CA GLY A 188 42.57 -8.35 29.80
C GLY A 188 41.55 -7.84 28.76
N ASN A 189 40.31 -7.59 29.18
CA ASN A 189 39.23 -7.11 28.30
C ASN A 189 39.17 -5.57 28.20
N VAL A 190 40.09 -4.85 28.88
CA VAL A 190 40.09 -3.38 28.90
C VAL A 190 41.04 -2.85 27.83
N ASP A 191 40.46 -2.20 26.82
CA ASP A 191 41.18 -1.52 25.75
C ASP A 191 42.02 -0.33 26.27
N ASN A 192 43.20 -0.11 25.70
CA ASN A 192 44.03 1.08 25.98
C ASN A 192 43.59 2.26 25.08
N ILE A 193 42.38 2.76 25.28
CA ILE A 193 41.86 3.93 24.59
C ILE A 193 41.69 5.12 25.54
N GLN A 194 41.90 6.33 25.03
CA GLN A 194 41.70 7.56 25.79
C GLN A 194 40.22 7.72 26.13
N GLN A 195 39.86 7.56 27.40
CA GLN A 195 38.50 7.75 27.89
C GLN A 195 38.22 9.25 28.10
N ALA A 196 37.00 9.69 27.79
CA ALA A 196 36.56 11.05 28.11
C ALA A 196 36.51 11.24 29.63
N ALA A 197 36.84 12.44 30.10
CA ALA A 197 36.68 12.78 31.51
C ALA A 197 35.20 12.71 31.90
N LYS A 198 34.90 12.30 33.14
CA LYS A 198 33.52 12.27 33.66
C LYS A 198 32.80 13.61 33.45
N SER A 199 33.52 14.72 33.58
CA SER A 199 33.00 16.06 33.32
C SER A 199 32.50 16.27 31.90
N ASP A 200 33.13 15.67 30.90
CA ASP A 200 32.74 15.81 29.49
C ASP A 200 31.56 14.89 29.15
N PHE A 201 31.48 13.73 29.79
CA PHE A 201 30.31 12.85 29.75
C PHE A 201 29.08 13.53 30.37
N ASP A 202 29.21 14.09 31.57
CA ASP A 202 28.10 14.76 32.27
C ASP A 202 27.62 16.02 31.52
N LYS A 203 28.54 16.75 30.85
CA LYS A 203 28.18 17.85 29.94
C LYS A 203 27.43 17.37 28.70
N HIS A 204 27.76 16.20 28.16
CA HIS A 204 27.03 15.62 27.04
C HIS A 204 25.60 15.23 27.45
N ASP A 205 25.44 14.56 28.60
CA ASP A 205 24.14 14.08 29.09
C ASP A 205 23.16 15.23 29.40
N SER A 206 23.68 16.37 29.85
CA SER A 206 22.88 17.56 30.18
C SER A 206 22.59 18.48 28.98
N ASP A 207 23.14 18.20 27.80
CA ASP A 207 22.99 19.05 26.62
C ASP A 207 21.77 18.68 25.76
N ASN A 208 20.62 19.26 26.10
CA ASN A 208 19.38 19.12 25.33
C ASN A 208 19.41 19.82 23.95
N THR A 209 20.47 20.57 23.62
CA THR A 209 20.59 21.32 22.37
C THR A 209 21.40 20.55 21.33
N ARG A 210 22.41 19.78 21.74
CA ARG A 210 23.30 19.02 20.84
C ARG A 210 22.65 17.90 20.03
N HIS A 211 21.43 17.49 20.37
CA HIS A 211 20.70 16.44 19.68
C HIS A 211 19.93 16.91 18.43
N ILE A 212 19.84 18.23 18.20
CA ILE A 212 19.32 18.81 16.97
C ILE A 212 20.16 20.02 16.56
N THR A 213 20.44 20.16 15.28
CA THR A 213 21.19 21.30 14.75
C THR A 213 20.38 22.59 14.84
N SER A 214 21.07 23.75 14.83
CA SER A 214 20.43 25.06 14.74
C SER A 214 19.53 25.18 13.48
N ASP A 215 19.94 24.52 12.40
CA ASP A 215 19.20 24.51 11.13
C ASP A 215 17.93 23.66 11.21
N GLU A 216 17.96 22.50 11.87
CA GLU A 216 16.75 21.70 12.14
C GLU A 216 15.76 22.47 13.03
N ARG A 217 16.25 23.16 14.07
CA ARG A 217 15.42 23.99 14.95
C ARG A 217 14.78 25.16 14.21
N LYS A 218 15.54 25.85 13.34
CA LYS A 218 15.00 26.91 12.47
C LYS A 218 13.97 26.36 11.49
N LYS A 219 14.25 25.22 10.86
CA LYS A 219 13.33 24.55 9.93
C LYS A 219 12.01 24.17 10.60
N TRP A 220 12.03 23.65 11.83
CA TRP A 220 10.82 23.33 12.58
C TRP A 220 10.07 24.57 13.05
N SER A 221 10.78 25.59 13.54
CA SER A 221 10.17 26.84 14.01
C SER A 221 9.57 27.68 12.88
N ALA A 222 10.10 27.55 11.66
CA ALA A 222 9.61 28.21 10.46
C ALA A 222 8.58 27.37 9.67
N ALA A 223 8.24 26.16 10.13
CA ALA A 223 7.22 25.35 9.49
C ALA A 223 5.86 26.07 9.58
N GLN A 224 5.13 26.12 8.46
CA GLN A 224 3.84 26.81 8.39
C GLN A 224 2.79 26.07 9.25
N LEU A 225 2.44 26.63 10.41
CA LEU A 225 1.48 26.06 11.38
C LEU A 225 0.02 26.46 11.09
N PHE A 226 -0.46 26.35 9.85
CA PHE A 226 -1.89 26.57 9.58
C PHE A 226 -2.67 25.27 9.85
N LYS A 227 -3.40 25.23 10.98
CA LYS A 227 -4.17 24.04 11.38
C LYS A 227 -5.44 23.91 10.53
N ILE A 228 -5.47 22.91 9.65
CA ILE A 228 -6.64 22.55 8.84
C ILE A 228 -7.70 21.74 9.63
N THR A 229 -7.31 21.13 10.75
CA THR A 229 -8.14 20.32 11.68
C THR A 229 -7.96 20.79 13.13
N ALA A 230 -8.81 20.32 14.04
CA ALA A 230 -8.58 20.41 15.48
C ALA A 230 -7.47 19.44 15.94
N ASP A 231 -6.90 19.65 17.12
CA ASP A 231 -5.82 18.81 17.66
C ASP A 231 -6.24 17.36 17.94
N SER A 232 -7.55 17.13 18.08
CA SER A 232 -8.15 15.79 18.18
C SER A 232 -8.30 15.07 16.84
N GLY A 233 -7.87 15.68 15.72
CA GLY A 233 -8.11 15.16 14.37
C GLY A 233 -9.52 15.40 13.83
N THR A 234 -10.37 16.09 14.58
CA THR A 234 -11.74 16.45 14.17
C THR A 234 -11.77 17.74 13.34
N GLN A 235 -12.94 18.10 12.82
CA GLN A 235 -13.13 19.36 12.09
C GLN A 235 -12.62 20.57 12.88
N LYS A 236 -12.00 21.53 12.20
CA LYS A 236 -11.52 22.75 12.85
C LYS A 236 -12.67 23.70 13.19
N ILE A 237 -13.66 23.81 12.30
CA ILE A 237 -14.89 24.58 12.52
C ILE A 237 -16.03 23.61 12.78
N ASN A 238 -16.68 23.75 13.93
CA ASN A 238 -17.76 22.87 14.36
C ASN A 238 -19.02 23.70 14.67
N LEU A 239 -19.97 23.72 13.75
CA LEU A 239 -21.17 24.55 13.84
C LEU A 239 -22.40 23.73 14.27
N THR A 240 -22.98 24.10 15.40
CA THR A 240 -24.25 23.57 15.87
C THR A 240 -25.45 24.42 15.44
N SER A 241 -25.22 25.68 15.04
CA SER A 241 -26.21 26.62 14.51
C SER A 241 -25.48 27.79 13.80
N GLY A 242 -26.22 28.73 13.21
CA GLY A 242 -25.65 29.88 12.49
C GLY A 242 -25.47 29.59 11.00
N THR A 243 -24.49 30.25 10.36
CA THR A 243 -24.19 30.11 8.92
C THR A 243 -22.78 29.59 8.69
N PHE A 244 -22.59 28.74 7.67
CA PHE A 244 -21.29 28.39 7.14
C PHE A 244 -20.56 29.61 6.57
N TYR A 245 -21.29 30.53 5.92
CA TYR A 245 -20.69 31.76 5.40
C TYR A 245 -19.96 32.55 6.48
N ASP A 246 -20.60 32.87 7.61
CA ASP A 246 -19.98 33.67 8.67
C ASP A 246 -18.84 32.93 9.37
N ALA A 247 -18.92 31.61 9.43
CA ALA A 247 -17.89 30.77 10.05
C ALA A 247 -16.67 30.58 9.15
N LEU A 248 -16.84 30.55 7.83
CA LEU A 248 -15.79 30.25 6.86
C LEU A 248 -15.22 31.49 6.18
N LYS A 249 -15.96 32.61 6.12
CA LYS A 249 -15.46 33.87 5.54
C LYS A 249 -14.19 34.29 6.26
N ASP A 250 -13.22 34.74 5.47
CA ASP A 250 -11.91 35.21 5.95
C ASP A 250 -11.07 34.14 6.68
N VAL A 251 -11.52 32.88 6.70
CA VAL A 251 -10.75 31.74 7.22
C VAL A 251 -9.96 31.12 6.09
N GLY A 252 -8.69 30.77 6.32
CA GLY A 252 -7.87 30.01 5.36
C GLY A 252 -8.39 28.59 5.09
N THR A 253 -7.53 27.73 4.56
CA THR A 253 -7.86 26.31 4.29
C THR A 253 -8.28 25.58 5.57
N VAL A 254 -9.53 25.12 5.66
CA VAL A 254 -10.07 24.61 6.93
C VAL A 254 -11.10 23.51 6.73
N SER A 255 -11.07 22.48 7.59
CA SER A 255 -12.14 21.49 7.68
C SER A 255 -13.29 22.00 8.54
N PHE A 256 -14.52 21.67 8.15
CA PHE A 256 -15.71 22.08 8.89
C PHE A 256 -16.76 20.99 8.99
N PHE A 257 -17.62 21.15 9.99
CA PHE A 257 -18.84 20.39 10.18
C PHE A 257 -19.96 21.36 10.54
N GLY A 258 -21.16 21.11 10.03
CA GLY A 258 -22.38 21.74 10.49
C GLY A 258 -23.48 20.72 10.72
N THR A 259 -24.27 20.92 11.77
CA THR A 259 -25.51 20.17 11.98
C THR A 259 -26.62 20.64 11.03
N ASN A 260 -27.77 19.97 11.05
CA ASN A 260 -28.97 20.39 10.31
C ASN A 260 -29.59 21.71 10.78
N ALA A 261 -29.13 22.28 11.89
CA ALA A 261 -29.56 23.58 12.40
C ALA A 261 -28.73 24.76 11.83
N VAL A 262 -27.72 24.49 11.00
CA VAL A 262 -26.99 25.52 10.24
C VAL A 262 -27.85 25.98 9.05
N THR A 263 -28.14 27.28 8.97
CA THR A 263 -29.27 27.80 8.18
C THR A 263 -28.99 27.95 6.69
N ASP A 264 -27.73 28.09 6.31
CA ASP A 264 -27.27 28.19 4.91
C ASP A 264 -26.67 26.86 4.41
N SER A 265 -26.93 25.74 5.12
CA SER A 265 -26.58 24.40 4.66
C SER A 265 -27.42 24.00 3.44
N PRO A 266 -26.82 23.42 2.38
CA PRO A 266 -27.56 22.86 1.26
C PRO A 266 -28.21 21.51 1.58
N SER A 267 -27.80 20.87 2.70
CA SER A 267 -28.36 19.60 3.17
C SER A 267 -29.26 19.81 4.39
N LYS A 268 -30.33 19.00 4.48
CA LYS A 268 -31.16 18.85 5.68
C LYS A 268 -30.54 17.92 6.73
N SER A 269 -29.42 17.28 6.40
CA SER A 269 -28.61 16.46 7.30
C SER A 269 -27.35 17.22 7.75
N SER A 270 -26.53 16.60 8.59
CA SER A 270 -25.22 17.16 8.93
C SER A 270 -24.30 17.16 7.71
N LEU A 271 -23.57 18.26 7.52
CA LEU A 271 -22.67 18.48 6.40
C LEU A 271 -21.22 18.56 6.88
N ARG A 272 -20.31 17.93 6.15
CA ARG A 272 -18.87 17.89 6.43
C ARG A 272 -18.12 18.34 5.20
N GLY A 273 -17.14 19.21 5.36
CA GLY A 273 -16.41 19.71 4.20
C GLY A 273 -15.06 20.30 4.52
N MET A 274 -14.44 20.82 3.47
CA MET A 274 -13.19 21.54 3.53
C MET A 274 -13.25 22.75 2.62
N GLN A 275 -12.91 23.91 3.18
CA GLN A 275 -12.52 25.07 2.39
C GLN A 275 -11.08 24.87 1.92
N LEU A 276 -10.88 24.89 0.61
CA LEU A 276 -9.57 24.70 -0.02
C LEU A 276 -8.73 25.97 0.02
N VAL A 277 -9.36 27.09 -0.30
CA VAL A 277 -8.78 28.43 -0.26
C VAL A 277 -9.80 29.32 0.42
N GLY A 278 -9.34 30.11 1.38
CA GLY A 278 -10.11 31.21 1.90
C GLY A 278 -9.20 32.38 2.23
N GLN A 279 -9.63 33.54 1.78
CA GLN A 279 -9.00 34.84 1.98
C GLN A 279 -10.12 35.83 2.31
N ALA A 280 -9.76 37.09 2.59
CA ALA A 280 -10.75 38.10 2.92
C ALA A 280 -11.87 38.18 1.86
N GLY A 281 -13.08 37.80 2.24
CA GLY A 281 -14.30 37.78 1.45
C GLY A 281 -14.40 36.72 0.36
N ILE A 282 -13.36 35.90 0.12
CA ILE A 282 -13.35 34.95 -1.00
C ILE A 282 -12.98 33.56 -0.50
N GLY A 283 -13.77 32.55 -0.85
CA GLY A 283 -13.44 31.16 -0.53
C GLY A 283 -14.10 30.17 -1.46
N MET A 284 -13.52 28.97 -1.51
CA MET A 284 -14.05 27.84 -2.26
C MET A 284 -13.73 26.52 -1.58
N GLY A 285 -14.57 25.52 -1.80
CA GLY A 285 -14.36 24.20 -1.22
C GLY A 285 -15.39 23.16 -1.65
N TYR A 286 -15.42 22.07 -0.90
CA TYR A 286 -16.37 20.97 -1.10
C TYR A 286 -16.94 20.51 0.24
N ALA A 287 -18.13 19.94 0.19
CA ALA A 287 -18.78 19.33 1.33
C ALA A 287 -19.68 18.16 0.91
N ALA A 288 -19.88 17.22 1.82
CA ALA A 288 -20.78 16.10 1.65
C ALA A 288 -21.61 15.86 2.93
N ASP A 289 -22.80 15.32 2.76
CA ASP A 289 -23.65 14.90 3.86
C ASP A 289 -23.57 13.38 4.12
N ALA A 290 -24.21 12.93 5.19
CA ALA A 290 -24.24 11.52 5.57
C ALA A 290 -25.01 10.62 4.59
N SER A 291 -25.80 11.20 3.68
CA SER A 291 -26.58 10.48 2.67
C SER A 291 -25.82 10.32 1.34
N GLY A 292 -24.57 10.81 1.27
CA GLY A 292 -23.72 10.73 0.08
C GLY A 292 -23.99 11.82 -0.95
N SER A 293 -24.79 12.84 -0.62
CA SER A 293 -24.92 14.03 -1.46
C SER A 293 -23.69 14.91 -1.26
N ALA A 294 -23.17 15.49 -2.34
CA ALA A 294 -21.99 16.34 -2.31
C ALA A 294 -22.23 17.65 -3.05
N TRP A 295 -21.51 18.67 -2.62
CA TRP A 295 -21.54 20.01 -3.19
C TRP A 295 -20.13 20.54 -3.29
N TRP A 296 -19.84 21.28 -4.35
CA TRP A 296 -18.78 22.27 -4.30
C TRP A 296 -19.40 23.61 -3.98
N PHE A 297 -18.61 24.51 -3.42
CA PHE A 297 -19.10 25.81 -3.03
C PHE A 297 -18.09 26.91 -3.28
N TYR A 298 -18.60 28.13 -3.40
CA TYR A 298 -17.78 29.33 -3.44
C TYR A 298 -18.53 30.54 -2.90
N TYR A 299 -17.77 31.55 -2.48
CA TYR A 299 -18.25 32.90 -2.22
C TYR A 299 -17.18 33.91 -2.61
N ASN A 300 -17.59 35.10 -3.05
CA ASN A 300 -16.75 36.20 -3.48
C ASN A 300 -16.95 37.42 -2.57
N GLY A 301 -16.02 38.40 -2.62
CA GLY A 301 -15.97 39.51 -1.66
C GLY A 301 -17.19 40.42 -1.60
N ASN A 302 -18.09 40.35 -2.58
CA ASN A 302 -19.36 41.09 -2.64
C ASN A 302 -20.59 40.25 -2.21
N GLN A 303 -20.41 38.98 -1.85
CA GLN A 303 -21.48 38.07 -1.49
C GLN A 303 -21.55 37.89 0.02
N THR A 304 -22.75 37.70 0.55
CA THR A 304 -23.04 37.51 1.99
C THR A 304 -23.52 36.10 2.34
N ALA A 305 -23.38 35.16 1.41
CA ALA A 305 -23.77 33.76 1.57
C ALA A 305 -22.89 32.85 0.69
N ILE A 306 -22.81 31.57 1.06
CA ILE A 306 -22.14 30.55 0.25
C ILE A 306 -23.06 30.13 -0.91
N ASN A 307 -22.48 30.06 -2.12
CA ASN A 307 -23.14 29.46 -3.27
C ASN A 307 -22.84 27.96 -3.30
N TRP A 308 -23.83 27.14 -2.98
CA TRP A 308 -23.72 25.69 -3.02
C TRP A 308 -24.12 25.14 -4.38
N ILE A 309 -23.25 24.36 -5.01
CA ILE A 309 -23.50 23.75 -6.30
C ILE A 309 -23.45 22.23 -6.14
N PRO A 310 -24.55 21.52 -6.40
CA PRO A 310 -24.59 20.06 -6.31
C PRO A 310 -23.56 19.42 -7.24
N ILE A 311 -22.83 18.44 -6.71
CA ILE A 311 -22.00 17.54 -7.51
C ILE A 311 -22.86 16.33 -7.85
N GLU A 312 -22.97 16.02 -9.14
CA GLU A 312 -23.77 14.89 -9.58
C GLU A 312 -23.21 13.57 -9.04
N SER A 313 -24.07 12.75 -8.41
CA SER A 313 -23.73 11.40 -8.02
C SER A 313 -24.08 10.40 -9.12
N THR A 314 -23.39 9.25 -9.14
CA THR A 314 -23.73 8.14 -10.06
C THR A 314 -25.18 7.68 -9.88
N THR A 315 -25.68 7.66 -8.65
CA THR A 315 -27.09 7.37 -8.32
C THR A 315 -28.04 8.42 -8.88
N GLY A 316 -27.71 9.71 -8.77
CA GLY A 316 -28.51 10.81 -9.33
C GLY A 316 -28.60 10.74 -10.86
N ALA A 317 -27.48 10.49 -11.51
CA ALA A 317 -27.42 10.33 -12.96
C ALA A 317 -28.25 9.12 -13.41
N GLN A 318 -28.11 7.98 -12.71
CA GLN A 318 -28.86 6.77 -13.01
C GLN A 318 -30.37 6.98 -12.85
N ALA A 319 -30.82 7.68 -11.80
CA ALA A 319 -32.25 7.97 -11.62
C ALA A 319 -32.85 8.76 -12.79
N ARG A 320 -32.10 9.72 -13.37
CA ARG A 320 -32.55 10.45 -14.56
C ARG A 320 -32.60 9.56 -15.80
N VAL A 321 -31.59 8.70 -15.98
CA VAL A 321 -31.56 7.73 -17.09
C VAL A 321 -32.73 6.75 -16.98
N ASP A 322 -33.05 6.26 -15.78
CA ASP A 322 -34.17 5.34 -15.55
C ASP A 322 -35.52 5.98 -15.88
N VAL A 323 -35.71 7.25 -15.53
CA VAL A 323 -36.92 8.01 -15.92
C VAL A 323 -37.04 8.12 -17.43
N HIS A 324 -35.93 8.43 -18.13
CA HIS A 324 -35.93 8.49 -19.60
C HIS A 324 -36.20 7.13 -20.24
N ALA A 325 -35.54 6.07 -19.75
CA ALA A 325 -35.67 4.71 -20.28
C ALA A 325 -37.10 4.16 -20.14
N LYS A 326 -37.82 4.56 -19.08
CA LYS A 326 -39.21 4.16 -18.82
C LYS A 326 -40.25 5.00 -19.57
N ASN A 327 -39.86 6.09 -20.24
CA ASN A 327 -40.80 6.94 -20.94
C ASN A 327 -41.18 6.35 -22.31
N THR A 328 -42.18 5.47 -22.33
CA THR A 328 -42.66 4.83 -23.57
C THR A 328 -43.28 5.78 -24.58
N THR A 329 -43.56 7.04 -24.22
CA THR A 329 -44.17 8.02 -25.14
C THR A 329 -43.17 8.55 -26.17
N ILE A 330 -41.88 8.55 -25.83
CA ILE A 330 -40.80 9.07 -26.70
C ILE A 330 -40.01 7.95 -27.39
N HIS A 331 -40.27 6.70 -27.02
CA HIS A 331 -39.62 5.53 -27.61
C HIS A 331 -40.57 4.82 -28.56
N VAL A 332 -40.00 4.25 -29.62
CA VAL A 332 -40.74 3.45 -30.58
C VAL A 332 -40.19 2.03 -30.58
N THR A 333 -41.07 1.06 -30.73
CA THR A 333 -40.73 -0.35 -30.85
C THR A 333 -40.43 -0.72 -32.30
N GLN A 334 -39.70 -1.82 -32.48
CA GLN A 334 -39.47 -2.35 -33.84
C GLN A 334 -40.80 -2.70 -34.53
N SER A 335 -41.77 -3.25 -33.79
CA SER A 335 -43.11 -3.58 -34.34
C SER A 335 -43.87 -2.35 -34.83
N GLU A 336 -43.79 -1.21 -34.14
CA GLU A 336 -44.39 0.04 -34.60
C GLU A 336 -43.75 0.53 -35.90
N LYS A 337 -42.41 0.46 -36.00
CA LYS A 337 -41.70 0.81 -37.24
C LYS A 337 -42.13 -0.10 -38.39
N ASP A 338 -42.21 -1.41 -38.16
CA ASP A 338 -42.61 -2.37 -39.18
C ASP A 338 -44.05 -2.10 -39.66
N LYS A 339 -44.96 -1.81 -38.72
CA LYS A 339 -46.35 -1.43 -39.03
C LYS A 339 -46.43 -0.16 -39.87
N TRP A 340 -45.69 0.89 -39.53
CA TRP A 340 -45.69 2.13 -40.30
C TRP A 340 -45.07 1.96 -41.68
N ASN A 341 -43.95 1.24 -41.77
CA ASN A 341 -43.25 0.98 -43.03
C ASN A 341 -44.05 0.07 -43.97
N ALA A 342 -44.90 -0.81 -43.44
CA ALA A 342 -45.79 -1.66 -44.22
C ALA A 342 -47.08 -0.94 -44.68
N GLY A 343 -47.31 0.31 -44.28
CA GLY A 343 -48.49 1.07 -44.70
C GLY A 343 -48.46 1.39 -46.20
N GLN A 344 -49.53 1.06 -46.93
CA GLN A 344 -49.70 1.50 -48.31
C GLN A 344 -50.13 2.97 -48.34
N LEU A 345 -49.22 3.87 -48.71
CA LEU A 345 -49.43 5.32 -48.69
C LEU A 345 -49.69 5.87 -50.10
N SER A 346 -50.96 5.88 -50.53
CA SER A 346 -51.39 6.58 -51.74
C SER A 346 -52.57 7.50 -51.43
N LYS A 347 -52.42 8.80 -51.73
CA LYS A 347 -53.48 9.78 -51.52
C LYS A 347 -54.60 9.61 -52.56
N ILE A 348 -55.82 9.38 -52.08
CA ILE A 348 -57.04 9.31 -52.90
C ILE A 348 -57.78 10.67 -52.97
N THR A 349 -57.46 11.58 -52.06
CA THR A 349 -57.95 12.96 -51.90
C THR A 349 -56.78 13.93 -51.78
N ASN A 350 -57.04 15.23 -51.83
CA ASN A 350 -56.04 16.22 -51.43
C ASN A 350 -55.87 16.27 -49.89
N ASP A 351 -54.87 17.01 -49.41
CA ASP A 351 -54.52 17.09 -47.98
C ASP A 351 -55.56 17.81 -47.11
N ALA A 352 -56.48 18.54 -47.72
CA ALA A 352 -57.61 19.19 -47.05
C ALA A 352 -58.87 18.32 -47.00
N GLY A 353 -58.78 17.05 -47.43
CA GLY A 353 -59.93 16.13 -47.50
C GLY A 353 -60.87 16.40 -48.68
N GLY A 354 -60.49 17.29 -49.62
CA GLY A 354 -61.21 17.53 -50.87
C GLY A 354 -60.82 16.55 -51.97
N VAL A 355 -61.47 16.66 -53.13
CA VAL A 355 -61.16 15.80 -54.29
C VAL A 355 -59.71 15.94 -54.74
N PHE A 356 -59.15 14.86 -55.31
CA PHE A 356 -57.78 14.87 -55.83
C PHE A 356 -57.67 15.71 -57.11
N VAL A 357 -58.65 15.61 -58.01
CA VAL A 357 -58.72 16.38 -59.26
C VAL A 357 -59.93 17.30 -59.27
N SER A 358 -59.72 18.59 -59.57
CA SER A 358 -60.80 19.51 -59.90
C SER A 358 -60.80 19.81 -61.39
N ILE A 359 -61.97 19.68 -62.03
CA ILE A 359 -62.19 19.86 -63.46
C ILE A 359 -63.19 21.01 -63.63
N GLY A 360 -62.70 22.17 -64.06
CA GLY A 360 -63.46 23.40 -64.21
C GLY A 360 -64.08 23.56 -65.60
N ASP A 361 -64.93 24.57 -65.77
CA ASP A 361 -65.78 24.75 -66.96
C ASP A 361 -65.04 24.73 -68.31
N THR A 362 -63.80 25.19 -68.35
CA THR A 362 -62.99 25.29 -69.58
C THR A 362 -62.07 24.08 -69.82
N ASP A 363 -62.05 23.12 -68.90
CA ASP A 363 -61.18 21.95 -68.97
C ASP A 363 -61.72 20.89 -69.95
N ASP A 364 -60.86 19.93 -70.28
CA ASP A 364 -61.25 18.66 -70.86
C ASP A 364 -61.22 17.57 -69.78
N PHE A 365 -62.34 16.87 -69.61
CA PHE A 365 -62.51 15.89 -68.53
C PHE A 365 -61.47 14.76 -68.62
N TYR A 366 -61.32 14.17 -69.81
CA TYR A 366 -60.42 13.05 -70.02
C TYR A 366 -58.97 13.43 -69.75
N THR A 367 -58.54 14.58 -70.28
CA THR A 367 -57.19 15.12 -70.12
C THR A 367 -56.84 15.32 -68.65
N LYS A 368 -57.72 15.97 -67.88
CA LYS A 368 -57.48 16.25 -66.45
C LYS A 368 -57.38 14.98 -65.62
N ILE A 369 -58.18 13.97 -65.94
CA ILE A 369 -58.17 12.71 -65.21
C ILE A 369 -56.90 11.91 -65.52
N VAL A 370 -56.50 11.77 -66.79
CA VAL A 370 -55.28 11.01 -67.15
C VAL A 370 -53.99 11.67 -66.66
N GLN A 371 -53.94 13.00 -66.56
CA GLN A 371 -52.79 13.73 -65.98
C GLN A 371 -52.47 13.33 -64.53
N SER A 372 -53.38 12.61 -63.86
CA SER A 372 -53.16 12.11 -62.51
C SER A 372 -52.25 10.87 -62.44
N GLY A 373 -51.89 10.29 -63.60
CA GLY A 373 -51.03 9.13 -63.73
C GLY A 373 -51.64 7.84 -63.17
N LYS A 374 -50.78 6.85 -62.94
CA LYS A 374 -51.19 5.58 -62.32
C LYS A 374 -51.59 5.79 -60.86
N ARG A 375 -52.91 5.77 -60.57
CA ARG A 375 -53.45 5.87 -59.21
C ARG A 375 -54.92 5.49 -59.08
N PHE A 376 -55.36 5.31 -57.84
CA PHE A 376 -56.76 5.48 -57.45
C PHE A 376 -56.97 6.90 -56.93
N GLY A 377 -57.93 7.65 -57.48
CA GLY A 377 -58.13 9.06 -57.15
C GLY A 377 -59.58 9.49 -57.24
N THR A 378 -59.91 10.60 -56.55
CA THR A 378 -61.24 11.22 -56.58
C THR A 378 -61.26 12.48 -57.42
N PHE A 379 -62.42 12.87 -57.93
CA PHE A 379 -62.56 14.11 -58.70
C PHE A 379 -63.88 14.84 -58.47
N TYR A 380 -63.88 16.12 -58.84
CA TYR A 380 -65.06 16.96 -59.03
C TYR A 380 -65.04 17.58 -60.42
N SER A 381 -66.19 17.64 -61.08
CA SER A 381 -66.39 18.28 -62.38
C SER A 381 -67.65 19.15 -62.39
N THR A 382 -67.59 20.33 -63.00
CA THR A 382 -68.69 21.31 -63.01
C THR A 382 -69.82 21.02 -64.01
N GLY A 383 -69.69 20.00 -64.87
CA GLY A 383 -70.70 19.60 -65.87
C GLY A 383 -70.62 20.34 -67.22
N LYS A 384 -69.79 21.39 -67.31
CA LYS A 384 -69.45 22.09 -68.57
C LYS A 384 -68.14 21.67 -69.26
N PRO A 385 -67.18 20.96 -68.63
CA PRO A 385 -65.96 20.56 -69.32
C PRO A 385 -66.25 19.79 -70.60
N THR A 386 -65.32 19.87 -71.56
CA THR A 386 -65.37 19.01 -72.74
C THR A 386 -65.27 17.54 -72.29
N ASN A 387 -66.01 16.65 -72.95
CA ASN A 387 -66.06 15.22 -72.62
C ASN A 387 -66.61 14.87 -71.22
N ALA A 388 -67.34 15.78 -70.56
CA ALA A 388 -68.04 15.47 -69.32
C ALA A 388 -69.15 14.40 -69.54
N PRO A 389 -69.43 13.55 -68.53
CA PRO A 389 -70.47 12.51 -68.61
C PRO A 389 -71.90 13.03 -68.78
N THR A 390 -72.15 14.25 -68.31
CA THR A 390 -73.45 14.90 -68.29
C THR A 390 -73.25 16.40 -68.18
N SER A 391 -74.28 17.19 -68.52
CA SER A 391 -74.30 18.65 -68.34
C SER A 391 -74.41 19.10 -66.87
N LEU A 392 -74.50 18.14 -65.95
CA LEU A 392 -74.61 18.33 -64.51
C LEU A 392 -73.26 18.13 -63.82
N SER A 393 -73.06 18.78 -62.68
CA SER A 393 -71.83 18.58 -61.91
C SER A 393 -71.73 17.14 -61.40
N THR A 394 -70.54 16.56 -61.52
CA THR A 394 -70.26 15.18 -61.12
C THR A 394 -69.14 15.09 -60.11
N ARG A 395 -69.24 14.08 -59.24
CA ARG A 395 -68.18 13.64 -58.33
C ARG A 395 -67.98 12.16 -58.51
N GLY A 396 -66.77 11.68 -58.27
CA GLY A 396 -66.53 10.27 -58.34
C GLY A 396 -65.08 9.92 -58.16
N PHE A 397 -64.72 8.76 -58.71
CA PHE A 397 -63.39 8.20 -58.60
C PHE A 397 -62.95 7.58 -59.91
N PHE A 398 -61.64 7.44 -60.05
CA PHE A 398 -61.00 6.78 -61.16
C PHE A 398 -59.89 5.88 -60.66
N HIS A 399 -59.58 4.85 -61.43
CA HIS A 399 -58.47 3.95 -61.15
C HIS A 399 -57.69 3.68 -62.43
N PHE A 400 -56.44 4.17 -62.49
CA PHE A 400 -55.50 3.82 -63.55
C PHE A 400 -54.40 2.92 -63.01
N THR A 401 -54.10 1.85 -63.76
CA THR A 401 -53.11 0.83 -63.36
C THR A 401 -51.82 0.89 -64.17
N VAL A 402 -51.83 1.65 -65.27
CA VAL A 402 -50.71 1.86 -66.20
C VAL A 402 -50.59 3.34 -66.52
N GLU A 403 -49.36 3.81 -66.72
CA GLU A 403 -49.06 5.15 -67.22
C GLU A 403 -48.10 5.11 -68.41
N ASP A 404 -48.10 6.15 -69.23
CA ASP A 404 -47.15 6.34 -70.33
C ASP A 404 -45.85 7.00 -69.85
N SER A 405 -44.91 7.25 -70.78
CA SER A 405 -43.64 7.92 -70.49
C SER A 405 -43.79 9.38 -70.04
N GLU A 406 -44.96 10.00 -70.23
CA GLU A 406 -45.28 11.34 -69.76
C GLU A 406 -45.99 11.32 -68.38
N GLY A 407 -46.17 10.14 -67.79
CA GLY A 407 -46.83 9.95 -66.51
C GLY A 407 -48.35 10.08 -66.57
N LYS A 408 -48.97 9.94 -67.75
CA LYS A 408 -50.43 9.97 -67.90
C LYS A 408 -51.01 8.57 -67.76
N GLY A 409 -52.14 8.42 -67.08
CA GLY A 409 -52.87 7.16 -66.98
C GLY A 409 -53.38 6.68 -68.33
N THR A 410 -53.13 5.41 -68.67
CA THR A 410 -53.45 4.84 -69.99
C THR A 410 -54.37 3.63 -69.96
N TYR A 411 -54.61 3.05 -68.78
CA TYR A 411 -55.49 1.89 -68.63
C TYR A 411 -56.26 1.92 -67.33
N GLY A 412 -57.59 1.92 -67.40
CA GLY A 412 -58.43 2.02 -66.22
C GLY A 412 -59.85 2.51 -66.45
N TYR A 413 -60.54 2.82 -65.37
CA TYR A 413 -61.94 3.23 -65.40
C TYR A 413 -62.20 4.52 -64.63
N VAL A 414 -63.32 5.16 -64.94
CA VAL A 414 -63.87 6.30 -64.21
C VAL A 414 -65.33 6.02 -63.87
N VAL A 415 -65.71 6.31 -62.64
CA VAL A 415 -67.09 6.32 -62.17
C VAL A 415 -67.44 7.74 -61.78
N ALA A 416 -68.49 8.29 -62.37
CA ALA A 416 -68.98 9.64 -62.12
C ALA A 416 -70.43 9.59 -61.66
N ILE A 417 -70.76 10.32 -60.60
CA ILE A 417 -72.13 10.44 -60.08
C ILE A 417 -72.51 11.91 -60.13
N ASP A 418 -73.62 12.22 -60.78
CA ASP A 418 -74.14 13.58 -60.81
C ASP A 418 -74.97 13.93 -59.56
N TYR A 419 -75.26 15.22 -59.38
CA TYR A 419 -76.06 15.67 -58.23
C TYR A 419 -77.53 15.21 -58.26
N ARG A 420 -78.00 14.59 -59.35
CA ARG A 420 -79.31 13.94 -59.47
C ARG A 420 -79.24 12.43 -59.21
N ASN A 421 -78.10 11.95 -58.71
CA ASN A 421 -77.84 10.56 -58.39
C ASN A 421 -77.76 9.62 -59.60
N ASN A 422 -77.48 10.16 -60.80
CA ASN A 422 -77.20 9.34 -61.97
C ASN A 422 -75.74 8.92 -61.96
N MET A 423 -75.48 7.63 -62.15
CA MET A 423 -74.14 7.08 -62.25
C MET A 423 -73.75 6.87 -63.71
N TYR A 424 -72.53 7.24 -64.03
CA TYR A 424 -71.92 7.08 -65.33
C TYR A 424 -70.58 6.36 -65.18
N THR A 425 -70.28 5.47 -66.10
CA THR A 425 -69.00 4.78 -66.17
C THR A 425 -68.35 5.01 -67.53
N ASN A 426 -67.02 5.05 -67.54
CA ASN A 426 -66.24 5.06 -68.76
C ASN A 426 -64.93 4.32 -68.52
N TYR A 427 -64.35 3.79 -69.59
CA TYR A 427 -63.15 2.98 -69.54
C TYR A 427 -62.15 3.53 -70.56
N LEU A 428 -60.89 3.60 -70.16
CA LEU A 428 -59.77 3.93 -71.02
C LEU A 428 -58.96 2.66 -71.26
N ASP A 429 -58.84 2.28 -72.53
CA ASP A 429 -58.00 1.19 -72.98
C ASP A 429 -56.83 1.75 -73.83
N PRO A 430 -55.58 1.25 -73.67
CA PRO A 430 -54.44 1.77 -74.40
C PRO A 430 -54.51 1.53 -75.92
N THR A 431 -55.32 0.55 -76.36
CA THR A 431 -55.50 0.22 -77.78
C THR A 431 -56.79 0.81 -78.33
N LEU A 432 -57.88 0.74 -77.55
CA LEU A 432 -59.22 1.14 -78.00
C LEU A 432 -59.57 2.59 -77.65
N GLY A 433 -58.76 3.27 -76.84
CA GLY A 433 -59.03 4.62 -76.35
C GLY A 433 -60.18 4.66 -75.33
N TRP A 434 -60.79 5.84 -75.18
CA TRP A 434 -61.98 6.02 -74.34
C TRP A 434 -63.20 5.35 -74.97
N GLN A 435 -63.85 4.46 -74.21
CA GLN A 435 -65.02 3.71 -74.68
C GLN A 435 -66.30 4.55 -74.75
N GLY A 436 -66.28 5.74 -74.13
CA GLY A 436 -67.43 6.63 -74.04
C GLY A 436 -68.26 6.40 -72.78
N TRP A 437 -69.03 7.40 -72.41
CA TRP A 437 -69.83 7.37 -71.19
C TRP A 437 -71.05 6.46 -71.32
N SER A 438 -71.20 5.55 -70.36
CA SER A 438 -72.37 4.70 -70.20
C SER A 438 -73.11 5.08 -68.91
N ARG A 439 -74.40 5.42 -69.01
CA ARG A 439 -75.25 5.68 -67.83
C ARG A 439 -75.75 4.35 -67.26
N VAL A 440 -75.57 4.15 -65.95
CA VAL A 440 -76.18 3.05 -65.21
C VAL A 440 -77.64 3.39 -64.93
N LEU A 441 -78.56 2.56 -65.39
CA LEU A 441 -80.00 2.75 -65.20
C LEU A 441 -80.42 2.21 -63.83
N SER A 442 -81.28 2.95 -63.13
CA SER A 442 -81.92 2.51 -61.88
C SER A 442 -83.27 1.82 -62.14
N ASP A 443 -83.82 1.14 -61.14
CA ASP A 443 -85.17 0.56 -61.21
C ASP A 443 -86.24 1.63 -61.52
N THR A 444 -86.02 2.87 -61.09
CA THR A 444 -86.93 3.99 -61.39
C THR A 444 -86.86 4.36 -62.87
N ASP A 445 -85.68 4.31 -63.49
CA ASP A 445 -85.52 4.53 -64.95
C ASP A 445 -86.20 3.43 -65.78
N LEU A 446 -86.30 2.21 -65.24
CA LEU A 446 -86.91 1.05 -65.90
C LEU A 446 -88.42 0.91 -65.63
N SER A 447 -88.93 1.61 -64.61
CA SER A 447 -90.32 1.49 -64.17
C SER A 447 -91.30 2.20 -65.14
N PRO A 448 -92.37 1.53 -65.59
CA PRO A 448 -93.33 2.13 -66.52
C PRO A 448 -94.13 3.26 -65.86
N SER A 449 -94.08 4.45 -66.47
CA SER A 449 -94.91 5.60 -66.11
C SER A 449 -96.21 5.57 -66.91
N TRP A 450 -97.31 5.21 -66.23
CA TRP A 450 -98.61 5.00 -66.88
C TRP A 450 -99.36 6.30 -67.15
N ASN A 451 -99.57 6.60 -68.43
CA ASN A 451 -100.37 7.70 -68.95
C ASN A 451 -101.74 7.20 -69.43
N ASN A 452 -102.77 8.05 -69.40
CA ASN A 452 -104.08 7.68 -69.96
C ASN A 452 -104.01 7.69 -71.50
N VAL A 453 -104.59 6.68 -72.15
CA VAL A 453 -104.74 6.68 -73.62
C VAL A 453 -105.85 7.64 -74.01
N THR A 454 -105.58 8.52 -74.97
CA THR A 454 -106.62 9.36 -75.57
C THR A 454 -107.41 8.52 -76.58
N LEU A 455 -108.65 8.18 -76.23
CA LEU A 455 -109.55 7.44 -77.11
C LEU A 455 -110.23 8.40 -78.11
N ILE A 456 -110.41 7.93 -79.35
CA ILE A 456 -110.98 8.71 -80.46
C ILE A 456 -112.19 7.99 -81.08
N ASN A 457 -112.84 8.61 -82.07
CA ASN A 457 -113.93 8.01 -82.86
C ASN A 457 -115.10 7.45 -82.03
N GLY A 458 -115.49 8.16 -80.97
CA GLY A 458 -116.67 7.83 -80.15
C GLY A 458 -116.45 6.75 -79.10
N VAL A 459 -115.25 6.15 -79.02
CA VAL A 459 -114.90 5.17 -77.99
C VAL A 459 -114.70 5.87 -76.65
N LYS A 460 -115.25 5.31 -75.56
CA LYS A 460 -115.22 5.90 -74.22
C LYS A 460 -114.37 5.07 -73.27
N GLN A 461 -113.68 5.78 -72.37
CA GLN A 461 -112.89 5.15 -71.32
C GLN A 461 -113.79 4.36 -70.37
N ASP A 462 -113.28 3.23 -69.86
CA ASP A 462 -113.89 2.55 -68.72
C ASP A 462 -113.57 3.35 -67.44
N ALA A 463 -114.60 3.62 -66.64
CA ALA A 463 -114.46 4.46 -65.45
C ALA A 463 -113.62 3.80 -64.34
N ASN A 464 -113.63 2.47 -64.25
CA ASN A 464 -112.93 1.73 -63.19
C ASN A 464 -111.55 1.27 -63.63
N TYR A 465 -111.39 0.94 -64.92
CA TYR A 465 -110.14 0.45 -65.49
C TYR A 465 -109.82 1.15 -66.81
N PRO A 466 -109.46 2.44 -66.79
CA PRO A 466 -109.17 3.18 -68.01
C PRO A 466 -108.00 2.57 -68.77
N LEU A 467 -108.06 2.61 -70.10
CA LEU A 467 -106.96 2.22 -70.96
C LEU A 467 -105.79 3.20 -70.76
N LYS A 468 -104.64 2.67 -70.35
CA LYS A 468 -103.40 3.38 -70.09
C LYS A 468 -102.25 2.83 -70.92
N PHE A 469 -101.26 3.67 -71.17
CA PHE A 469 -100.04 3.30 -71.84
C PHE A 469 -98.79 3.75 -71.10
N SER A 470 -97.68 3.06 -71.32
CA SER A 470 -96.34 3.47 -70.90
C SER A 470 -95.34 3.13 -71.99
N ILE A 471 -94.35 3.99 -72.20
CA ILE A 471 -93.21 3.69 -73.07
C ILE A 471 -92.01 3.43 -72.18
N SER A 472 -91.47 2.23 -72.21
CA SER A 472 -90.21 1.89 -71.55
C SER A 472 -89.49 0.80 -72.32
N ASN A 473 -88.15 0.86 -72.35
CA ASN A 473 -87.29 -0.09 -73.07
C ASN A 473 -87.70 -0.34 -74.53
N ASN A 474 -88.12 0.73 -75.24
CA ASN A 474 -88.59 0.66 -76.62
C ASN A 474 -89.81 -0.28 -76.85
N ILE A 475 -90.65 -0.44 -75.82
CA ILE A 475 -91.91 -1.19 -75.84
C ILE A 475 -93.04 -0.24 -75.44
N LEU A 476 -94.13 -0.25 -76.23
CA LEU A 476 -95.41 0.34 -75.86
C LEU A 476 -96.19 -0.65 -75.01
N TRP A 477 -96.26 -0.39 -73.71
CA TRP A 477 -97.09 -1.16 -72.79
C TRP A 477 -98.50 -0.60 -72.78
N LEU A 478 -99.51 -1.45 -73.01
CA LEU A 478 -100.92 -1.12 -72.91
C LEU A 478 -101.57 -1.94 -71.80
N ARG A 479 -102.33 -1.28 -70.93
CA ARG A 479 -103.11 -1.95 -69.89
C ARG A 479 -104.45 -1.28 -69.66
N GLY A 480 -105.40 -2.03 -69.11
CA GLY A 480 -106.73 -1.51 -68.76
C GLY A 480 -107.76 -1.85 -69.81
N THR A 481 -108.87 -1.14 -69.83
CA THR A 481 -110.05 -1.52 -70.60
C THR A 481 -110.71 -0.31 -71.26
N PHE A 482 -111.51 -0.57 -72.28
CA PHE A 482 -112.53 0.36 -72.73
C PHE A 482 -113.76 -0.42 -73.22
N GLY A 483 -114.93 0.19 -73.06
CA GLY A 483 -116.24 -0.42 -73.34
C GLY A 483 -116.88 0.11 -74.62
N THR A 484 -117.88 -0.63 -75.13
CA THR A 484 -118.53 -0.41 -76.44
C THR A 484 -117.53 -0.39 -77.60
N LEU A 485 -117.35 -1.54 -78.24
CA LEU A 485 -116.44 -1.66 -79.39
C LEU A 485 -117.01 -0.93 -80.62
N PRO A 486 -116.19 -0.16 -81.36
CA PRO A 486 -116.64 0.54 -82.55
C PRO A 486 -116.83 -0.44 -83.73
N ALA A 487 -117.25 0.07 -84.88
CA ALA A 487 -117.29 -0.71 -86.12
C ALA A 487 -115.88 -1.22 -86.51
N ILE A 488 -115.82 -2.38 -87.15
CA ILE A 488 -114.58 -2.99 -87.66
C ILE A 488 -113.86 -1.99 -88.58
N GLY A 489 -112.54 -1.86 -88.40
CA GLY A 489 -111.68 -0.93 -89.13
C GLY A 489 -111.52 0.45 -88.50
N THR A 490 -112.13 0.70 -87.33
CA THR A 490 -112.05 2.00 -86.64
C THR A 490 -110.79 2.12 -85.79
N SER A 491 -110.03 3.22 -85.94
CA SER A 491 -108.94 3.57 -85.02
C SER A 491 -109.51 4.02 -83.68
N VAL A 492 -109.10 3.38 -82.60
CA VAL A 492 -109.55 3.65 -81.23
C VAL A 492 -108.63 4.60 -80.48
N ALA A 493 -107.35 4.68 -80.85
CA ALA A 493 -106.36 5.60 -80.29
C ALA A 493 -105.21 5.84 -81.26
N LYS A 494 -104.45 6.92 -81.05
CA LYS A 494 -103.24 7.25 -81.83
C LYS A 494 -102.07 7.60 -80.91
N PHE A 495 -100.90 7.04 -81.19
CA PHE A 495 -99.68 7.16 -80.38
C PHE A 495 -98.54 7.81 -81.18
N THR A 496 -97.69 8.60 -80.51
CA THR A 496 -96.52 9.24 -81.13
C THR A 496 -95.39 8.24 -81.42
N ASN A 497 -95.27 7.22 -80.58
CA ASN A 497 -94.32 6.13 -80.75
C ASN A 497 -94.89 5.11 -81.73
N LYS A 498 -94.17 4.88 -82.83
CA LYS A 498 -94.63 4.06 -83.96
C LYS A 498 -93.81 2.78 -84.03
N PRO A 499 -94.44 1.63 -84.34
CA PRO A 499 -93.72 0.41 -84.62
C PRO A 499 -93.08 0.50 -86.02
N THR A 500 -92.01 -0.25 -86.27
CA THR A 500 -91.37 -0.34 -87.58
C THR A 500 -92.20 -1.13 -88.61
N GLN A 501 -93.19 -1.91 -88.15
CA GLN A 501 -94.12 -2.69 -88.97
C GLN A 501 -95.52 -2.77 -88.31
N LEU A 502 -96.54 -3.20 -89.07
CA LEU A 502 -97.88 -3.41 -88.54
C LEU A 502 -97.90 -4.59 -87.56
N ILE A 503 -98.47 -4.39 -86.36
CA ILE A 503 -98.56 -5.40 -85.31
C ILE A 503 -100.01 -5.80 -85.07
N ASP A 504 -100.37 -7.02 -85.46
CA ASP A 504 -101.64 -7.64 -85.12
C ASP A 504 -101.59 -8.32 -83.74
N PHE A 505 -102.60 -8.13 -82.92
CA PHE A 505 -102.72 -8.82 -81.63
C PHE A 505 -104.18 -9.00 -81.22
N VAL A 506 -104.41 -9.90 -80.26
CA VAL A 506 -105.74 -10.15 -79.70
C VAL A 506 -105.77 -9.83 -78.21
N VAL A 507 -106.93 -9.37 -77.74
CA VAL A 507 -107.20 -9.11 -76.33
C VAL A 507 -108.49 -9.80 -75.90
N PRO A 508 -108.63 -10.23 -74.64
CA PRO A 508 -109.85 -10.85 -74.16
C PRO A 508 -111.05 -9.88 -74.15
N THR A 509 -112.22 -10.40 -74.49
CA THR A 509 -113.52 -9.73 -74.30
C THR A 509 -114.07 -9.99 -72.89
N ILE A 510 -114.83 -9.04 -72.36
CA ILE A 510 -115.45 -9.11 -71.03
C ILE A 510 -116.98 -9.05 -71.18
N GLY A 511 -117.71 -9.85 -70.40
CA GLY A 511 -119.17 -10.01 -70.48
C GLY A 511 -119.57 -11.31 -71.21
N SER A 512 -118.86 -11.66 -72.27
CA SER A 512 -118.85 -12.99 -72.88
C SER A 512 -117.40 -13.44 -73.12
N TYR A 513 -117.15 -14.75 -72.97
CA TYR A 513 -115.84 -15.34 -73.27
C TYR A 513 -115.54 -15.26 -74.77
N GLY A 514 -114.35 -14.77 -75.11
CA GLY A 514 -113.96 -14.49 -76.48
C GLY A 514 -112.69 -13.62 -76.59
N THR A 515 -112.37 -13.22 -77.81
CA THR A 515 -111.25 -12.32 -78.12
C THR A 515 -111.65 -11.23 -79.11
N ALA A 516 -110.99 -10.09 -79.01
CA ALA A 516 -111.06 -8.96 -79.93
C ALA A 516 -109.69 -8.75 -80.58
N ARG A 517 -109.66 -8.62 -81.91
CA ARG A 517 -108.45 -8.36 -82.68
C ARG A 517 -108.23 -6.87 -82.83
N PHE A 518 -106.99 -6.45 -82.62
CA PHE A 518 -106.51 -5.10 -82.85
C PHE A 518 -105.26 -5.13 -83.72
N ALA A 519 -105.05 -4.06 -84.48
CA ALA A 519 -103.82 -3.81 -85.21
C ALA A 519 -103.21 -2.49 -84.73
N PHE A 520 -101.92 -2.49 -84.44
CA PHE A 520 -101.14 -1.27 -84.23
C PHE A 520 -100.37 -0.95 -85.51
N THR A 521 -100.78 0.10 -86.21
CA THR A 521 -100.25 0.43 -87.54
C THR A 521 -98.92 1.18 -87.44
N THR A 522 -98.16 1.20 -88.54
CA THR A 522 -96.91 1.98 -88.68
C THR A 522 -97.13 3.49 -88.54
N ASP A 523 -98.37 3.97 -88.64
CA ASP A 523 -98.73 5.37 -88.42
C ASP A 523 -99.03 5.69 -86.94
N GLY A 524 -98.96 4.67 -86.06
CA GLY A 524 -99.24 4.78 -84.64
C GLY A 524 -100.72 4.68 -84.29
N ASP A 525 -101.57 4.18 -85.19
CA ASP A 525 -103.00 4.00 -84.93
C ASP A 525 -103.26 2.62 -84.32
N LEU A 526 -103.96 2.59 -83.18
CA LEU A 526 -104.51 1.37 -82.61
C LEU A 526 -105.91 1.17 -83.20
N ARG A 527 -106.06 0.18 -84.09
CA ARG A 527 -107.29 -0.07 -84.85
C ARG A 527 -107.99 -1.33 -84.39
N PHE A 528 -109.31 -1.28 -84.26
CA PHE A 528 -110.14 -2.44 -83.94
C PHE A 528 -110.53 -3.20 -85.22
N ASP A 529 -110.13 -4.47 -85.32
CA ASP A 529 -110.28 -5.29 -86.53
C ASP A 529 -111.32 -6.42 -86.39
N GLY A 530 -112.04 -6.47 -85.27
CA GLY A 530 -113.19 -7.36 -85.06
C GLY A 530 -113.11 -8.17 -83.77
N MET A 531 -114.17 -8.94 -83.46
CA MET A 531 -114.23 -9.80 -82.27
C MET A 531 -114.97 -11.12 -82.53
N MET A 532 -114.63 -12.12 -81.74
CA MET A 532 -115.30 -13.42 -81.67
C MET A 532 -115.49 -13.80 -80.21
N ALA A 533 -116.74 -13.83 -79.75
CA ALA A 533 -117.13 -14.29 -78.43
C ALA A 533 -118.33 -15.26 -78.51
N ASN A 534 -118.54 -16.05 -77.46
CA ASN A 534 -119.66 -16.99 -77.37
C ASN A 534 -121.02 -16.30 -77.62
N ASP A 535 -121.18 -15.09 -77.09
CA ASP A 535 -122.22 -14.14 -77.47
C ASP A 535 -121.62 -12.74 -77.60
N ASN A 536 -121.49 -12.27 -78.84
CA ASN A 536 -120.98 -10.95 -79.18
C ASN A 536 -121.85 -9.81 -78.62
N ALA A 537 -123.17 -10.01 -78.46
CA ALA A 537 -124.07 -8.98 -77.93
C ALA A 537 -123.88 -8.76 -76.42
N SER A 538 -123.36 -9.77 -75.72
CA SER A 538 -123.07 -9.71 -74.28
C SER A 538 -121.68 -9.15 -73.95
N VAL A 539 -120.87 -8.76 -74.95
CA VAL A 539 -119.55 -8.14 -74.71
C VAL A 539 -119.72 -6.69 -74.27
N THR A 540 -119.23 -6.37 -73.07
CA THR A 540 -119.32 -5.04 -72.46
C THR A 540 -118.04 -4.20 -72.66
N ARG A 541 -116.87 -4.85 -72.67
CA ARG A 541 -115.55 -4.21 -72.83
C ARG A 541 -114.47 -5.19 -73.28
N VAL A 542 -113.30 -4.66 -73.63
CA VAL A 542 -112.07 -5.43 -73.92
C VAL A 542 -110.97 -5.08 -72.92
N SER A 543 -110.10 -6.04 -72.61
CA SER A 543 -109.05 -5.87 -71.61
C SER A 543 -107.65 -6.03 -72.19
N PHE A 544 -106.86 -4.96 -72.11
CA PHE A 544 -105.47 -4.91 -72.52
C PHE A 544 -104.56 -5.22 -71.34
N ASN A 545 -103.55 -6.05 -71.59
CA ASN A 545 -102.38 -6.22 -70.74
C ASN A 545 -101.25 -6.75 -71.64
N VAL A 546 -100.76 -5.90 -72.54
CA VAL A 546 -99.86 -6.29 -73.62
C VAL A 546 -98.68 -5.33 -73.73
N GLY A 547 -97.51 -5.86 -74.09
CA GLY A 547 -96.36 -5.07 -74.51
C GLY A 547 -96.19 -5.18 -76.01
N ILE A 548 -96.12 -4.05 -76.70
CA ILE A 548 -95.95 -3.98 -78.16
C ILE A 548 -94.54 -3.45 -78.44
N PRO A 549 -93.61 -4.28 -78.94
CA PRO A 549 -92.30 -3.82 -79.37
C PRO A 549 -92.40 -2.74 -80.44
N LEU A 550 -91.58 -1.70 -80.33
CA LEU A 550 -91.55 -0.59 -81.29
C LEU A 550 -90.41 -0.69 -82.31
N TRP A 551 -89.54 -1.70 -82.19
CA TRP A 551 -88.40 -1.95 -83.08
C TRP A 551 -88.74 -2.88 -84.23
#